data_AF-A0A496YNL5-F1
#
_entry.id   AF-A0A496YNL5-F1
#
_cell.length_a   1.000
_cell.length_b   1.000
_cell.length_c   1.000
_cell.angle_alpha   90.00
_cell.angle_beta   90.00
_cell.angle_gamma   90.00
#
_symmetry.space_group_name_H-M   'P 1'
#
loop_
_entity.id
_entity.type
_entity.pdbx_description
1 polymer ?
#
loop_
_entity_poly.entity_id
_entity_poly.type
_entity_poly.pdbx_seq_one_letter_code
_entity_poly.pdbx_strand_id
1 'polypeptide(L)'
;MGIQGHASLIAMRMTREDPNYQHLKGIEEMVQRGSELTRQLLGFARAGRYDVRPSDLNEIMSKSARMFGRTKKEIVIRERYEKNLWPV
;
A
#
# COMPACT_ATOMS: atom_id res chain seq x y z
N MET A 1 -12.11 3.66 6.89
CA MET A 1 -12.57 4.00 5.52
C MET A 1 -13.68 5.06 5.50
N GLY A 2 -13.82 5.92 6.53
CA GLY A 2 -14.86 6.98 6.52
C GLY A 2 -14.54 8.11 5.55
N ILE A 3 -13.31 8.63 5.57
CA ILE A 3 -12.89 9.76 4.73
C ILE A 3 -13.00 9.43 3.24
N GLN A 4 -12.56 8.24 2.81
CA GLN A 4 -12.68 7.78 1.42
C GLN A 4 -14.16 7.70 1.00
N GLY A 5 -15.05 7.17 1.85
CA GLY A 5 -16.47 7.11 1.55
C GLY A 5 -17.10 8.49 1.35
N HIS A 6 -16.77 9.46 2.21
CA HIS A 6 -17.21 10.84 2.03
C HIS A 6 -16.65 11.47 0.75
N ALA A 7 -15.37 11.24 0.44
CA ALA A 7 -14.76 11.73 -0.80
C ALA A 7 -15.47 11.16 -2.04
N SER A 8 -15.76 9.86 -2.06
CA SER A 8 -16.48 9.23 -3.17
C SER A 8 -17.91 9.76 -3.32
N LEU A 9 -18.64 10.00 -2.22
CA LEU A 9 -19.99 10.59 -2.26
C LEU A 9 -19.99 12.01 -2.80
N ILE A 10 -18.98 12.81 -2.46
CA ILE A 10 -18.79 14.15 -2.99
C ILE A 10 -18.47 14.07 -4.50
N ALA A 11 -17.56 13.18 -4.89
CA ALA A 11 -17.16 13.00 -6.30
C ALA A 11 -18.32 12.57 -7.20
N MET A 12 -19.26 11.75 -6.69
CA MET A 12 -20.47 11.34 -7.43
C MET A 12 -21.40 12.51 -7.78
N ARG A 13 -21.30 13.64 -7.08
CA ARG A 13 -22.15 14.83 -7.28
C ARG A 13 -21.42 15.98 -7.98
N MET A 14 -20.13 15.81 -8.28
CA MET A 14 -19.30 16.82 -8.95
C MET A 14 -19.09 16.46 -10.42
N THR A 15 -19.01 17.48 -11.27
CA THR A 15 -18.54 17.32 -12.65
C THR A 15 -17.02 17.32 -12.71
N ARG A 16 -16.44 16.70 -13.74
CA ARG A 16 -14.97 16.63 -13.90
C ARG A 16 -14.35 17.98 -14.22
N GLU A 17 -15.14 18.93 -14.72
CA GLU A 17 -14.72 20.31 -14.96
C GLU A 17 -14.72 21.17 -13.67
N ASP A 18 -15.20 20.65 -12.53
CA ASP A 18 -15.17 21.39 -11.28
C ASP A 18 -13.71 21.64 -10.84
N PRO A 19 -13.33 22.90 -10.55
CA PRO A 19 -11.98 23.24 -10.11
C PRO A 19 -11.50 22.44 -8.90
N ASN A 20 -12.42 22.01 -8.03
CA ASN A 20 -12.12 21.26 -6.82
C ASN A 20 -12.00 19.74 -7.07
N TYR A 21 -12.39 19.23 -8.24
CA TYR A 21 -12.36 17.79 -8.54
C TYR A 21 -10.93 17.22 -8.41
N GLN A 22 -9.93 17.97 -8.87
CA GLN A 22 -8.52 17.55 -8.76
C GLN A 22 -8.04 17.52 -7.30
N HIS A 23 -8.45 18.49 -6.49
CA HIS A 23 -8.13 18.50 -5.06
C HIS A 23 -8.77 17.33 -4.33
N LEU A 24 -10.03 17.02 -4.63
CA LEU A 24 -10.74 15.87 -4.06
C LEU A 24 -10.06 14.54 -4.43
N LYS A 25 -9.66 14.39 -5.70
CA LYS A 25 -8.91 13.22 -6.17
C LYS A 25 -7.57 13.07 -5.44
N GLY A 26 -6.85 14.17 -5.22
CA GLY A 26 -5.62 14.18 -4.44
C GLY A 26 -5.83 13.70 -3.00
N ILE A 27 -6.92 14.13 -2.35
CA ILE A 27 -7.31 13.65 -1.01
C ILE A 27 -7.56 12.15 -1.02
N GLU A 28 -8.34 11.64 -1.98
CA GLU A 28 -8.62 10.22 -2.11
C GLU A 28 -7.34 9.39 -2.28
N GLU A 29 -6.43 9.82 -3.16
CA GLU A 29 -5.14 9.16 -3.38
C GLU A 29 -4.23 9.16 -2.15
N MET A 30 -4.22 10.26 -1.36
CA MET A 30 -3.47 10.33 -0.11
C MET A 30 -4.04 9.38 0.94
N VAL A 31 -5.37 9.36 1.11
CA VAL A 31 -6.05 8.46 2.06
C VAL A 31 -5.82 7.00 1.68
N GLN A 32 -5.93 6.66 0.38
CA GLN A 32 -5.69 5.32 -0.12
C GLN A 32 -4.26 4.85 0.18
N ARG A 33 -3.25 5.64 -0.19
CA ARG A 33 -1.83 5.31 0.06
C ARG A 33 -1.51 5.21 1.56
N GLY A 34 -2.04 6.13 2.36
CA GLY A 34 -1.84 6.14 3.81
C GLY A 34 -2.47 4.93 4.50
N SER A 35 -3.70 4.59 4.10
CA SER A 35 -4.41 3.40 4.62
C SER A 35 -3.70 2.11 4.23
N GLU A 36 -3.19 2.01 3.00
CA GLU A 36 -2.46 0.83 2.52
C GLU A 36 -1.15 0.63 3.28
N LEU A 37 -0.34 1.70 3.43
CA LEU A 37 0.90 1.65 4.22
C LEU A 37 0.61 1.29 5.69
N THR A 38 -0.40 1.91 6.29
CA THR A 38 -0.77 1.62 7.69
C THR A 38 -1.23 0.17 7.87
N ARG A 39 -2.01 -0.36 6.92
CA ARG A 39 -2.41 -1.78 6.92
C ARG A 39 -1.21 -2.71 6.81
N GLN A 40 -0.23 -2.37 5.97
CA GLN A 40 1.01 -3.14 5.84
C GLN A 40 1.82 -3.13 7.15
N LEU A 41 2.02 -1.95 7.75
CA LEU A 41 2.73 -1.80 9.03
C LEU A 41 2.02 -2.52 10.19
N LEU A 42 0.70 -2.37 10.30
CA LEU A 42 -0.10 -3.10 11.31
C LEU A 42 -0.11 -4.61 11.06
N GLY A 43 0.01 -5.05 9.80
CA GLY A 43 0.18 -6.45 9.45
C GLY A 43 1.45 -7.06 10.05
N PHE A 44 2.54 -6.28 10.13
CA PHE A 44 3.76 -6.71 10.83
C PHE A 44 3.64 -6.65 12.36
N ALA A 45 2.94 -5.64 12.90
CA ALA A 45 2.88 -5.41 14.34
C ALA A 45 1.87 -6.30 15.09
N ARG A 46 0.84 -6.82 14.42
CA ARG A 46 -0.21 -7.63 15.05
C ARG A 46 0.25 -9.08 15.21
N ALA A 47 0.63 -9.46 16.43
CA ALA A 47 0.80 -10.86 16.80
C ALA A 47 -0.54 -11.63 16.71
N GLY A 48 -0.52 -12.90 16.28
CA GLY A 48 -1.65 -13.83 16.43
C GLY A 48 -2.60 -14.00 15.25
N ARG A 49 -2.39 -13.36 14.10
CA ARG A 49 -3.05 -13.71 12.82
C ARG A 49 -2.05 -14.36 11.87
N TYR A 50 -1.63 -15.58 12.18
CA TYR A 50 -0.85 -16.39 11.26
C TYR A 50 -1.80 -17.11 10.33
N ASP A 51 -1.60 -16.90 9.03
CA ASP A 51 -2.26 -17.66 7.99
C ASP A 51 -1.19 -18.58 7.40
N VAL A 52 -1.19 -19.84 7.83
CA VAL A 52 -0.17 -20.83 7.43
C VAL A 52 -0.52 -21.29 6.02
N ARG A 53 0.18 -20.73 5.02
CA ARG A 53 0.04 -21.09 3.62
C ARG A 53 1.42 -21.13 2.96
N PRO A 54 1.64 -22.06 1.99
CA PRO A 54 2.84 -22.03 1.17
C PRO A 54 3.06 -20.64 0.58
N SER A 55 4.21 -20.06 0.85
CA SER A 55 4.52 -18.66 0.56
C SER A 55 5.78 -18.53 -0.28
N ASP A 56 5.72 -17.64 -1.28
CA ASP A 56 6.90 -17.27 -2.07
C ASP A 56 7.72 -16.22 -1.32
N LEU A 57 8.90 -16.61 -0.83
CA LEU A 57 9.80 -15.71 -0.12
C LEU A 57 10.32 -14.58 -1.01
N ASN A 58 10.45 -14.79 -2.33
CA ASN A 58 10.85 -13.72 -3.25
C ASN A 58 9.78 -12.62 -3.30
N GLU A 59 8.50 -13.01 -3.30
CA GLU A 59 7.38 -12.06 -3.27
C GLU A 59 7.36 -11.27 -1.95
N ILE A 60 7.56 -11.95 -0.82
CA ILE A 60 7.63 -11.33 0.51
C ILE A 60 8.80 -10.33 0.58
N MET A 61 9.97 -10.72 0.09
CA MET A 61 11.16 -9.86 0.07
C MET A 61 11.00 -8.66 -0.84
N SER A 62 10.47 -8.83 -2.05
CA SER A 62 10.27 -7.70 -2.96
C SER A 62 9.23 -6.69 -2.43
N LYS A 63 8.16 -7.18 -1.80
CA LYS A 63 7.18 -6.30 -1.14
C LYS A 63 7.81 -5.51 0.00
N SER A 64 8.63 -6.18 0.82
CA SER A 64 9.32 -5.56 1.96
C SER A 64 10.33 -4.50 1.49
N ALA A 65 11.19 -4.85 0.53
CA ALA A 65 12.16 -3.94 -0.08
C ALA A 65 11.50 -2.67 -0.65
N ARG A 66 10.42 -2.84 -1.41
CA ARG A 66 9.66 -1.73 -2.00
C ARG A 66 9.04 -0.82 -0.94
N MET A 67 8.53 -1.38 0.15
CA MET A 67 7.96 -0.62 1.26
C MET A 67 9.01 0.26 1.94
N PHE A 68 10.13 -0.35 2.34
CA PHE A 68 11.21 0.38 3.00
C PHE A 68 11.85 1.42 2.07
N GLY A 69 12.12 1.08 0.80
CA GLY A 69 12.71 2.00 -0.17
C GLY A 69 11.85 3.23 -0.47
N ARG A 70 10.51 3.11 -0.39
CA ARG A 70 9.62 4.28 -0.52
C ARG A 70 9.74 5.24 0.67
N THR A 71 9.96 4.71 1.88
CA THR A 71 10.04 5.49 3.13
C THR A 71 11.43 6.01 3.45
N LYS A 72 12.47 5.35 2.93
CA LYS A 72 13.89 5.63 3.20
C LYS A 72 14.60 5.90 1.89
N LYS A 73 14.54 7.15 1.40
CA LYS A 73 15.13 7.55 0.12
C LYS A 73 16.65 7.69 0.17
N GLU A 74 17.22 7.71 1.37
CA GLU A 74 18.66 7.80 1.64
C GLU A 74 19.39 6.45 1.48
N ILE A 75 18.66 5.34 1.34
CA ILE A 75 19.24 4.01 1.17
C ILE A 75 19.04 3.49 -0.26
N VAL A 76 20.02 2.73 -0.75
CA VAL A 76 19.93 1.98 -2.01
C VAL A 76 19.71 0.51 -1.68
N ILE A 77 18.57 -0.03 -2.09
CA ILE A 77 18.23 -1.45 -1.90
C ILE A 77 18.62 -2.22 -3.16
N ARG A 78 19.46 -3.26 -3.01
CA ARG A 78 19.84 -4.18 -4.09
C ARG A 78 19.18 -5.53 -3.85
N GLU A 79 18.32 -5.94 -4.77
CA GLU A 79 17.59 -7.20 -4.69
C GLU A 79 18.29 -8.27 -5.55
N ARG A 80 18.52 -9.46 -5.01
CA ARG A 80 18.93 -10.67 -5.76
C ARG A 80 18.08 -11.84 -5.30
N TYR A 81 17.36 -12.45 -6.23
CA TYR A 81 16.42 -13.53 -5.97
C TYR A 81 16.88 -14.81 -6.67
N GLU A 82 16.69 -15.94 -5.99
CA GLU A 82 16.87 -17.26 -6.61
C GLU A 82 15.66 -17.59 -7.47
N LYS A 83 15.87 -18.14 -8.67
CA LYS A 83 14.79 -18.28 -9.67
C LYS A 83 13.79 -19.38 -9.32
N ASN A 84 14.26 -20.44 -8.68
CA ASN A 84 13.47 -21.64 -8.38
C ASN A 84 13.48 -21.93 -6.87
N LEU A 85 13.11 -20.93 -6.08
CA LEU A 85 13.02 -21.09 -4.64
C LEU A 85 11.80 -21.96 -4.30
N TRP A 86 12.00 -22.93 -3.41
CA TRP A 86 10.90 -23.75 -2.89
C TRP A 86 9.96 -22.89 -2.03
N PRO A 87 8.63 -22.98 -2.22
CA PRO A 87 7.67 -22.35 -1.31
C PRO A 87 7.83 -22.88 0.11
N VAL A 88 7.71 -22.00 1.11
CA VAL A 88 7.78 -22.35 2.55
C VAL A 88 6.45 -22.17 3.25
#